data_AF-A0A6L5G3K6-F1
#
_entry.id   AF-A0A6L5G3K6-F1
#
_cell.length_a   1.000
_cell.length_b   1.000
_cell.length_c   1.000
_cell.angle_alpha   90.00
_cell.angle_beta   90.00
_cell.angle_gamma   90.00
#
_symmetry.space_group_name_H-M   'P 1'
#
loop_
_entity.id
_entity.type
_entity.pdbx_description
1 polymer ?
#
loop_
_entity_poly.entity_id
_entity_poly.type
_entity_poly.pdbx_seq_one_letter_code
_entity_poly.pdbx_strand_id
1 'polypeptide(L)' 'SGGCVEPAVYEEAMEVIKNGEPKNLTYGISDDQAFEVGLTCGGTIHLFVERLDW' A
#
# COMPACT_ATOMS: atom_id res chain seq x y z
N SER A 1 -7.18 -10.14 2.09
CA SER A 1 -6.75 -10.01 0.69
C SER A 1 -5.31 -10.46 0.54
N GLY A 2 -4.40 -10.13 1.47
CA GLY A 2 -3.09 -10.78 1.58
C GLY A 2 -2.23 -10.70 0.31
N GLY A 3 -2.40 -9.63 -0.48
CA GLY A 3 -1.65 -9.39 -1.69
C GLY A 3 -0.21 -8.92 -1.43
N CYS A 4 0.49 -8.59 -2.52
CA CYS A 4 1.90 -8.20 -2.49
C CYS A 4 2.15 -6.80 -1.90
N VAL A 5 1.12 -5.96 -1.78
CA VAL A 5 1.28 -4.55 -1.39
C VAL A 5 1.08 -4.34 0.12
N GLU A 6 0.34 -5.22 0.78
CA GLU A 6 0.01 -5.11 2.21
C GLU A 6 1.24 -5.01 3.14
N PRO A 7 2.32 -5.81 2.99
CA PRO A 7 3.49 -5.68 3.84
C PRO A 7 4.21 -4.33 3.66
N ALA A 8 4.30 -3.83 2.43
CA ALA A 8 4.93 -2.54 2.14
C ALA A 8 4.12 -1.38 2.73
N VAL A 9 2.79 -1.42 2.62
CA VAL A 9 1.90 -0.43 3.22
C VAL A 9 1.99 -0.46 4.74
N TYR A 10 2.14 -1.64 5.34
CA TYR A 10 2.32 -1.77 6.79
C TYR A 10 3.59 -1.07 7.27
N GLU A 11 4.72 -1.29 6.58
CA GLU A 11 5.99 -0.64 6.93
C GLU A 11 5.89 0.89 6.84
N GLU A 12 5.34 1.40 5.74
CA GLU A 12 5.14 2.85 5.56
C GLU A 12 4.19 3.44 6.60
N ALA A 13 3.10 2.74 6.94
CA ALA A 13 2.16 3.17 7.98
C ALA A 13 2.84 3.25 9.35
N MET A 14 3.71 2.30 9.69
CA MET A 14 4.46 2.34 10.95
C MET A 14 5.42 3.54 11.01
N GLU A 15 6.01 3.95 9.90
CA GLU A 15 6.80 5.18 9.84
C GLU A 15 5.93 6.42 10.06
N VAL A 16 4.80 6.52 9.36
CA VAL A 16 3.82 7.63 9.50
C VAL A 16 3.32 7.75 10.94
N ILE A 17 3.03 6.63 11.59
CA ILE A 17 2.62 6.62 13.00
C ILE A 17 3.73 7.17 13.89
N LYS A 18 4.99 6.78 13.65
CA LYS A 18 6.15 7.17 14.44
C LYS A 18 6.50 8.64 14.28
N ASN A 19 6.51 9.17 13.05
CA ASN A 19 6.95 10.54 12.76
C ASN A 19 5.79 11.56 12.74
N GLY A 20 4.55 11.12 12.54
CA GLY A 20 3.38 11.98 12.38
C GLY A 20 3.31 12.70 11.03
N GLU A 21 4.13 12.32 10.06
CA GLU A 21 4.18 12.94 8.73
C GLU A 21 3.38 12.09 7.73
N PRO A 22 2.27 12.61 7.15
CA PRO A 22 1.49 11.88 6.16
C PRO A 22 2.28 11.59 4.88
N LYS A 23 2.00 10.47 4.22
CA LYS A 23 2.65 10.06 2.97
C LYS A 23 1.64 9.76 1.86
N ASN A 24 2.00 10.12 0.63
CA ASN A 24 1.37 9.62 -0.58
C ASN A 24 2.26 8.52 -1.17
N LEU A 25 1.71 7.33 -1.35
CA LEU A 25 2.40 6.16 -1.86
C LEU A 25 1.80 5.77 -3.21
N THR A 26 2.63 5.24 -4.10
CA THR A 26 2.20 4.72 -5.38
C THR A 26 2.81 3.34 -5.58
N TYR A 27 1.97 2.32 -5.73
CA TYR A 27 2.41 0.95 -5.97
C TYR A 27 1.88 0.49 -7.33
N GLY A 28 2.79 -0.03 -8.16
CA GLY A 28 2.44 -0.73 -9.39
C GLY A 28 2.42 -2.23 -9.12
N ILE A 29 1.34 -2.88 -9.51
CA ILE A 29 1.22 -4.34 -9.54
C ILE A 29 1.42 -4.76 -10.98
N SER A 30 2.49 -5.50 -11.25
CA SER A 30 2.75 -6.06 -12.57
C SER A 30 1.80 -7.23 -12.87
N ASP A 31 1.48 -7.43 -14.15
CA ASP A 31 0.47 -8.42 -14.59
C ASP A 31 0.82 -9.87 -14.22
N ASP A 32 2.10 -10.18 -14.06
CA ASP A 32 2.62 -11.47 -13.59
C ASP A 32 2.34 -11.74 -12.11
N GLN A 33 2.25 -10.69 -11.28
CA GLN A 33 1.85 -10.80 -9.88
C GLN A 33 0.33 -10.67 -9.68
N ALA A 34 -0.39 -10.08 -10.64
CA ALA A 34 -1.83 -9.89 -10.56
C ALA A 34 -2.62 -11.21 -10.53
N PHE A 35 -2.11 -12.25 -11.19
CA PHE A 35 -2.73 -13.58 -11.23
C PHE A 35 -2.69 -14.32 -9.89
N GLU A 36 -1.66 -14.12 -9.05
CA GLU A 36 -1.51 -14.83 -7.76
C GLU A 36 -2.43 -14.27 -6.66
N VAL A 37 -2.88 -13.02 -6.77
CA VAL A 37 -3.58 -12.31 -5.68
C VAL A 37 -5.05 -11.99 -5.96
N GLY A 38 -5.62 -12.49 -7.06
CA GLY A 38 -7.05 -12.37 -7.36
C GLY A 38 -7.53 -10.94 -7.65
N LEU A 39 -6.62 -10.03 -7.97
CA LEU A 39 -6.95 -8.71 -8.52
C LEU A 39 -7.14 -8.87 -10.02
N THR A 40 -8.37 -8.67 -10.50
CA THR A 40 -8.74 -8.87 -11.93
C THR A 40 -8.01 -7.95 -12.91
N CYS A 41 -7.24 -6.99 -12.43
CA CYS A 41 -6.48 -6.05 -13.25
C CYS A 41 -5.15 -5.79 -12.56
N GLY A 42 -4.03 -6.08 -13.22
CA GLY A 42 -2.78 -5.35 -12.92
C GLY A 42 -3.02 -3.84 -13.03
N GLY A 43 -2.15 -3.04 -12.41
CA GLY A 43 -2.34 -1.59 -12.41
C GLY A 43 -1.61 -0.85 -11.30
N THR A 44 -1.86 0.45 -11.21
CA THR A 44 -1.25 1.34 -10.22
C THR A 44 -2.29 1.73 -9.18
N ILE A 45 -1.95 1.58 -7.90
CA ILE A 45 -2.72 2.12 -6.79
C ILE A 45 -2.01 3.34 -6.21
N HIS A 46 -2.79 4.34 -5.82
CA HIS A 46 -2.33 5.51 -5.10
C HIS A 46 -2.96 5.49 -3.71
N LEU A 47 -2.14 5.60 -2.68
CA LEU A 47 -2.56 5.53 -1.28
C LEU A 47 -2.13 6.80 -0.56
N PHE A 48 -3.02 7.36 0.24
CA PHE A 48 -2.68 8.37 1.22
C PHE A 48 -2.70 7.73 2.60
N VAL A 49 -1.62 7.89 3.36
CA VAL A 49 -1.44 7.30 4.68
C VAL A 49 -1.20 8.43 5.67
N GLU A 50 -2.04 8.51 6.70
CA GLU A 50 -1.94 9.47 7.78
C GLU A 50 -2.14 8.79 9.15
N ARG A 51 -1.56 9.37 10.19
CA ARG A 51 -1.79 8.93 11.57
C ARG A 51 -3.15 9.46 12.04
N LEU A 52 -3.97 8.60 12.65
CA LEU A 52 -5.24 9.00 13.24
C LEU A 52 -5.02 9.53 14.66
N ASP A 53 -5.22 10.84 14.84
CA ASP A 53 -5.17 11.53 16.13
C ASP A 53 -6.58 12.05 16.48
N TRP A 54 -7.37 11.23 17.19
CA TRP A 54 -8.72 11.57 17.68
C TRP A 54 -8.78 11.90 19.17
#